data_AF-A0A0G2JGN1-F1
#
_entry.id   AF-A0A0G2JGN1-F1
#
_cell.length_a   1.000
_cell.length_b   1.000
_cell.length_c   1.000
_cell.angle_alpha   90.00
_cell.angle_beta   90.00
_cell.angle_gamma   90.00
#
_symmetry.space_group_name_H-M   'P 1'
#
loop_
_entity.id
_entity.type
_entity.pdbx_description
1 polymer ?
#
loop_
_entity_poly.entity_id
_entity_poly.type
_entity_poly.pdbx_seq_one_letter_code
_entity_poly.pdbx_strand_id
1 'polypeptide(L)'
;MRKVGGPPLSCVKKSSTRQCIQAIVTNRADAMTLDGGTMFDAGKPPYKLRPVAAEVYGTKEQPRTHYYAVAVVKNSSNFHLNQLQGLRSCHTGIGRSAGWKIPIGTLRPYLNWNGPPASLEE
;
A
#
# COMPACT_ATOMS: atom_id res chain seq x y z
N MET A 1 -17.91 31.43 -1.95
CA MET A 1 -18.01 30.11 -1.30
C MET A 1 -18.79 30.29 0.01
N ARG A 2 -19.87 29.53 0.24
CA ARG A 2 -20.62 29.59 1.51
C ARG A 2 -19.73 29.05 2.64
N LYS A 3 -19.62 29.78 3.76
CA LYS A 3 -18.94 29.28 4.97
C LYS A 3 -19.84 28.23 5.62
N VAL A 4 -19.37 26.98 5.66
CA VAL A 4 -20.13 25.81 6.16
C VAL A 4 -19.91 25.57 7.67
N GLY A 5 -19.07 26.37 8.34
CA GLY A 5 -18.83 26.26 9.79
C GLY A 5 -18.08 24.98 10.23
N GLY A 6 -17.40 24.29 9.32
CA GLY A 6 -16.67 23.05 9.62
C GLY A 6 -15.29 23.29 10.26
N PRO A 7 -14.65 22.23 10.80
CA PRO A 7 -13.30 22.29 11.32
C PRO A 7 -12.30 22.81 10.26
N PRO A 8 -11.34 23.66 10.64
CA PRO A 8 -10.34 24.18 9.70
C PRO A 8 -9.40 23.06 9.24
N LEU A 9 -8.97 23.12 7.98
CA LEU A 9 -8.00 22.20 7.38
C LEU A 9 -6.93 23.00 6.64
N SER A 10 -5.68 22.55 6.72
CA SER A 10 -4.55 23.10 5.96
C SER A 10 -3.83 21.97 5.21
N CYS A 11 -3.09 22.32 4.16
CA CYS A 11 -2.42 21.34 3.30
C CYS A 11 -0.90 21.51 3.32
N VAL A 12 -0.18 20.41 3.54
CA VAL A 12 1.29 20.37 3.51
C VAL A 12 1.74 19.51 2.33
N LYS A 13 2.42 20.13 1.35
CA LYS A 13 2.90 19.42 0.16
C LYS A 13 4.27 18.78 0.41
N LYS A 14 4.41 17.51 0.02
CA LYS A 14 5.68 16.77 -0.07
C LYS A 14 5.74 16.00 -1.39
N SER A 15 6.92 15.51 -1.78
CA SER A 15 7.12 14.83 -3.06
C SER A 15 7.03 13.31 -3.00
N SER A 16 6.93 12.72 -1.80
CA SER A 16 6.77 11.27 -1.64
C SER A 16 6.03 10.90 -0.37
N THR A 17 5.48 9.68 -0.35
CA THR A 17 4.85 9.06 0.81
C THR A 17 5.77 9.04 2.03
N ARG A 18 7.06 8.72 1.84
CA ARG A 18 8.07 8.73 2.91
C ARG A 18 8.24 10.11 3.53
N GLN A 19 8.27 11.16 2.71
CA GLN A 19 8.37 12.53 3.21
C GLN A 19 7.12 12.99 3.95
N CYS A 20 5.93 12.51 3.57
CA CYS A 20 4.71 12.76 4.36
C CYS A 20 4.77 12.06 5.72
N ILE A 21 5.20 10.79 5.78
CA ILE A 21 5.41 10.06 7.04
C ILE A 21 6.38 10.81 7.95
N GLN A 22 7.51 11.25 7.38
CA GLN A 22 8.51 12.06 8.12
C GLN A 22 7.95 13.40 8.57
N ALA A 23 7.11 14.05 7.77
CA ALA A 23 6.45 15.30 8.15
C ALA A 23 5.55 15.09 9.38
N ILE A 24 4.81 13.99 9.44
CA ILE A 24 3.96 13.66 10.60
C ILE A 24 4.82 13.43 11.85
N VAL A 25 5.86 12.59 11.74
CA VAL A 25 6.74 12.27 12.88
C VAL A 25 7.51 13.50 13.40
N THR A 26 7.75 14.50 12.53
CA THR A 26 8.43 15.75 12.91
C THR A 26 7.47 16.91 13.24
N ASN A 27 6.18 16.61 13.47
CA ASN A 27 5.13 17.60 13.79
C ASN A 27 4.99 18.72 12.75
N ARG A 28 5.20 18.40 11.47
CA ARG A 28 5.03 19.30 10.32
C ARG A 28 3.78 18.99 9.49
N ALA A 29 3.03 17.96 9.84
CA ALA A 29 1.75 17.55 9.30
C ALA A 29 1.03 16.64 10.31
N ASP A 30 -0.28 16.47 10.19
CA ASP A 30 -1.06 15.73 11.21
C ASP A 30 -1.48 14.33 10.76
N ALA A 31 -1.91 14.19 9.50
CA ALA A 31 -2.46 12.94 8.98
C ALA A 31 -2.19 12.74 7.49
N MET A 32 -2.17 11.49 7.07
CA MET A 32 -2.21 11.07 5.67
C MET A 32 -2.86 9.70 5.54
N THR A 33 -3.44 9.41 4.38
CA THR A 33 -3.91 8.05 4.05
C THR A 33 -2.75 7.23 3.47
N LEU A 34 -2.65 5.97 3.88
CA LEU A 34 -1.62 5.02 3.42
C LEU A 34 -2.24 3.71 2.96
N ASP A 35 -1.63 3.08 1.95
CA ASP A 35 -1.89 1.67 1.64
C ASP A 35 -1.31 0.76 2.73
N GLY A 36 -1.92 -0.41 2.93
CA GLY A 36 -1.56 -1.35 4.00
C GLY A 36 -0.08 -1.74 4.04
N GLY A 37 0.55 -1.91 2.88
CA GLY A 37 1.98 -2.21 2.80
C GLY A 37 2.86 -1.09 3.35
N THR A 38 2.55 0.16 3.02
CA THR A 38 3.29 1.32 3.55
C THR A 38 2.91 1.66 4.99
N MET A 39 1.67 1.36 5.40
CA MET A 39 1.22 1.49 6.79
C MET A 39 2.05 0.59 7.72
N PHE A 40 2.35 -0.65 7.29
CA PHE A 40 3.23 -1.54 8.05
C PHE A 40 4.63 -0.94 8.27
N ASP A 41 5.22 -0.37 7.22
CA ASP A 41 6.54 0.29 7.32
C ASP A 41 6.49 1.57 8.18
N ALA A 42 5.39 2.34 8.12
CA ALA A 42 5.17 3.53 8.93
C ALA A 42 4.96 3.21 10.43
N GLY A 43 4.53 2.00 10.77
CA GLY A 43 4.37 1.54 12.16
C GLY A 43 5.68 1.12 12.83
N LYS A 44 6.73 0.87 12.05
CA LYS A 44 8.04 0.46 12.58
C LYS A 44 8.86 1.63 13.12
N PRO A 45 9.87 1.39 13.98
CA PRO A 45 10.90 2.38 14.27
C PRO A 45 11.55 2.90 12.98
N PRO A 46 11.87 4.20 12.88
CA PRO A 46 11.72 5.23 13.91
C PRO A 46 10.34 5.90 13.94
N TYR A 47 9.44 5.59 13.01
CA TYR A 47 8.20 6.36 12.79
C TYR A 47 7.10 6.07 13.81
N LYS A 48 6.89 4.79 14.15
CA LYS A 48 5.91 4.35 15.18
C LYS A 48 4.50 4.96 15.03
N LEU A 49 4.07 5.23 13.80
CA LEU A 49 2.74 5.78 13.53
C LEU A 49 1.66 4.70 13.73
N ARG A 50 0.43 5.14 13.97
CA ARG A 50 -0.72 4.24 14.18
C ARG A 50 -1.88 4.62 13.26
N PRO A 51 -2.62 3.66 12.69
CA PRO A 51 -3.84 3.96 11.97
C PRO A 51 -4.92 4.45 12.95
N VAL A 52 -5.58 5.56 12.61
CA VAL A 52 -6.66 6.15 13.41
C VAL A 52 -8.01 6.16 12.71
N ALA A 53 -8.02 5.98 11.39
CA ALA A 53 -9.20 5.87 10.55
C ALA A 53 -8.92 4.89 9.41
N ALA A 54 -9.94 4.14 8.99
CA ALA A 54 -9.88 3.21 7.86
C ALA A 54 -10.87 3.62 6.78
N GLU A 55 -10.48 3.45 5.52
CA GLU A 55 -11.39 3.63 4.39
C GLU A 55 -12.46 2.53 4.39
N VAL A 56 -13.68 2.89 4.02
CA VAL A 56 -14.80 1.96 3.85
C VAL A 56 -15.12 1.85 2.37
N TYR A 57 -15.07 0.64 1.85
CA TYR A 57 -15.44 0.26 0.49
C TYR A 57 -16.75 -0.52 0.50
N GLY A 58 -17.20 -0.96 -0.69
CA GLY A 58 -18.47 -1.66 -0.85
C GLY A 58 -19.63 -0.68 -1.04
N THR A 59 -20.82 -1.08 -0.62
CA THR A 59 -22.01 -0.22 -0.66
C THR A 59 -22.39 0.24 0.75
N LYS A 60 -23.34 1.18 0.86
CA LYS A 60 -23.84 1.61 2.18
C LYS A 60 -24.49 0.45 2.95
N GLU A 61 -25.11 -0.47 2.23
CA GLU A 61 -25.79 -1.65 2.75
C GLU A 61 -24.80 -2.78 3.10
N GLN A 62 -23.63 -2.81 2.45
CA GLN A 62 -22.59 -3.82 2.67
C GLN A 62 -21.20 -3.16 2.78
N PRO A 63 -20.93 -2.40 3.84
CA PRO A 63 -19.66 -1.72 4.03
C PRO A 63 -18.55 -2.73 4.35
N ARG A 64 -17.36 -2.50 3.81
CA ARG A 64 -16.17 -3.35 4.03
C ARG A 64 -14.94 -2.50 4.25
N THR A 65 -14.14 -2.84 5.25
CA THR A 65 -12.84 -2.21 5.55
C THR A 65 -11.66 -2.98 4.93
N HIS A 66 -11.93 -3.77 3.90
CA HIS A 66 -10.96 -4.56 3.15
C HIS A 66 -11.25 -4.50 1.66
N TYR A 67 -10.25 -4.85 0.85
CA TYR A 67 -10.36 -4.96 -0.60
C TYR A 67 -9.59 -6.18 -1.08
N TYR A 68 -9.84 -6.60 -2.32
CA TYR A 68 -9.18 -7.77 -2.92
C TYR A 68 -7.96 -7.36 -3.75
N ALA A 69 -6.85 -8.06 -3.55
CA ALA A 69 -5.74 -8.06 -4.49
C ALA A 69 -6.02 -9.07 -5.60
N VAL A 70 -6.00 -8.62 -6.86
CA VAL A 70 -6.30 -9.46 -8.03
C VAL A 70 -5.24 -9.26 -9.12
N ALA A 71 -5.04 -10.29 -9.95
CA ALA A 71 -4.24 -10.21 -11.17
C ALA A 71 -5.17 -10.10 -12.38
N VAL A 72 -5.09 -8.98 -13.10
CA VAL A 72 -5.94 -8.71 -14.27
C VAL A 72 -5.15 -9.00 -15.54
N VAL A 73 -5.77 -9.72 -16.48
CA VAL A 73 -5.21 -10.04 -17.80
C VAL A 73 -6.21 -9.69 -18.90
N LYS A 74 -5.74 -9.63 -20.15
CA LYS A 74 -6.64 -9.52 -21.30
C LYS A 74 -7.34 -10.86 -21.53
N ASN A 75 -8.57 -10.84 -22.04
CA ASN A 75 -9.31 -12.07 -22.35
C ASN A 75 -8.59 -12.97 -23.38
N SER A 76 -7.78 -12.37 -24.27
CA SER A 76 -6.98 -13.10 -25.26
C SER A 76 -5.70 -13.72 -24.70
N SER A 77 -5.41 -13.55 -23.42
CA SER A 77 -4.22 -14.13 -22.78
C SER A 77 -4.41 -15.64 -22.57
N ASN A 78 -3.45 -16.44 -23.05
CA ASN A 78 -3.46 -17.89 -22.92
C ASN A 78 -2.35 -18.39 -21.98
N PHE A 79 -2.36 -17.89 -20.74
CA PHE A 79 -1.43 -18.31 -19.69
C PHE A 79 -2.15 -18.27 -18.33
N HIS A 80 -1.68 -19.08 -17.41
CA HIS A 80 -2.15 -19.12 -16.02
C HIS A 80 -1.18 -18.39 -15.08
N LEU A 81 -1.58 -18.24 -13.81
CA LEU A 81 -0.78 -17.53 -12.79
C LEU A 81 0.60 -18.17 -12.56
N ASN A 82 0.76 -19.47 -12.80
CA ASN A 82 2.03 -20.19 -12.69
C ASN A 82 2.90 -20.12 -13.96
N GLN A 83 2.47 -19.39 -15.00
CA GLN A 83 3.15 -19.25 -16.29
C GLN A 83 3.57 -17.80 -16.57
N LEU A 84 3.84 -17.02 -15.50
CA LEU A 84 4.19 -15.60 -15.62
C LEU A 84 5.67 -15.33 -15.92
N GLN A 85 6.54 -16.34 -15.86
CA GLN A 85 7.96 -16.18 -16.11
C GLN A 85 8.22 -15.68 -17.54
N GLY A 86 9.03 -14.62 -17.67
CA GLY A 86 9.34 -14.01 -18.96
C GLY A 86 8.27 -13.05 -19.50
N LEU A 87 7.13 -12.90 -18.83
CA LEU A 87 6.08 -11.95 -19.21
C LEU A 87 6.30 -10.56 -18.59
N ARG A 88 5.66 -9.56 -19.18
CA ARG A 88 5.63 -8.19 -18.65
C ARG A 88 4.50 -8.03 -17.65
N SER A 89 4.79 -7.39 -16.52
CA SER A 89 3.83 -7.12 -15.46
C SER A 89 3.69 -5.62 -15.20
N CYS A 90 2.49 -5.20 -14.78
CA CYS A 90 2.20 -3.84 -14.36
C CYS A 90 1.85 -3.84 -12.87
N HIS A 91 2.48 -2.95 -12.10
CA HIS A 91 2.35 -2.91 -10.65
C HIS A 91 1.98 -1.50 -10.19
N THR A 92 1.15 -1.38 -9.15
CA THR A 92 0.70 -0.07 -8.65
C THR A 92 1.79 0.72 -7.93
N GLY A 93 2.88 0.07 -7.54
CA GLY A 93 4.03 0.66 -6.86
C GLY A 93 4.73 -0.33 -5.93
N ILE A 94 6.04 -0.15 -5.76
CA ILE A 94 6.86 -0.98 -4.87
C ILE A 94 6.33 -0.88 -3.43
N GLY A 95 6.28 -2.02 -2.74
CA GLY A 95 5.90 -2.09 -1.33
C GLY A 95 4.39 -2.03 -1.05
N ARG A 96 3.55 -1.71 -2.05
CA ARG A 96 2.09 -1.70 -1.90
C ARG A 96 1.52 -3.12 -1.75
N SER A 97 0.37 -3.25 -1.10
CA SER A 97 -0.30 -4.53 -0.83
C SER A 97 -0.61 -5.29 -2.12
N ALA A 98 -1.60 -4.85 -2.90
CA ALA A 98 -2.02 -5.54 -4.12
C ALA A 98 -1.00 -5.44 -5.27
N GLY A 99 -0.21 -4.36 -5.30
CA GLY A 99 0.75 -4.12 -6.37
C GLY A 99 2.08 -4.83 -6.20
N TRP A 100 2.47 -5.24 -4.99
CA TRP A 100 3.81 -5.76 -4.73
C TRP A 100 3.82 -6.89 -3.70
N LYS A 101 3.43 -6.61 -2.45
CA LYS A 101 3.57 -7.56 -1.33
C LYS A 101 2.80 -8.86 -1.60
N ILE A 102 1.56 -8.78 -2.05
CA ILE A 102 0.73 -9.94 -2.39
C ILE A 102 1.28 -10.70 -3.61
N PRO A 103 1.42 -10.10 -4.81
CA PRO A 103 1.85 -10.87 -5.99
C PRO A 103 3.26 -11.44 -5.86
N ILE A 104 4.21 -10.70 -5.27
CA ILE A 104 5.57 -11.22 -5.05
C ILE A 104 5.56 -12.35 -4.00
N GLY A 105 4.74 -12.23 -2.95
CA GLY A 105 4.56 -13.30 -1.97
C GLY A 105 3.96 -14.56 -2.60
N THR A 106 2.91 -14.42 -3.41
CA THR A 106 2.27 -15.53 -4.13
C THR A 106 3.22 -16.19 -5.12
N LEU A 107 4.04 -15.41 -5.82
CA LEU A 107 4.96 -15.92 -6.83
C LEU A 107 6.31 -16.37 -6.27
N ARG A 108 6.57 -16.23 -4.96
CA ARG A 108 7.83 -16.60 -4.31
C ARG A 108 8.37 -17.98 -4.73
N PRO A 109 7.57 -19.05 -4.85
CA PRO A 109 8.05 -20.37 -5.30
C PRO A 109 8.65 -20.39 -6.72
N TYR A 110 8.34 -19.39 -7.55
CA TYR A 110 8.81 -19.29 -8.94
C TYR A 110 9.97 -18.30 -9.13
N LEU A 111 10.40 -17.60 -8.06
CA LEU A 111 11.43 -16.55 -8.16
C LEU A 111 12.87 -17.07 -8.09
N ASN A 112 13.09 -18.34 -7.75
CA ASN A 112 14.42 -18.92 -7.48
C ASN A 112 15.28 -18.03 -6.57
N TRP A 113 14.64 -17.42 -5.57
CA TRP A 113 15.29 -16.47 -4.67
C TRP A 113 15.67 -17.15 -3.37
N ASN A 114 16.98 -17.20 -3.08
CA ASN A 114 17.54 -17.82 -1.88
C ASN A 114 17.25 -17.06 -0.57
N GLY A 115 16.47 -15.97 -0.63
CA GLY A 115 16.20 -15.10 0.51
C GLY A 115 17.19 -13.94 0.62
N PRO A 116 17.00 -13.08 1.62
CA PRO A 116 17.92 -11.98 1.89
C PRO A 116 19.27 -12.51 2.40
N PRO A 117 20.38 -11.80 2.14
CA PRO A 117 21.72 -12.21 2.60
C PRO A 117 21.91 -12.19 4.13
N ALA A 118 20.96 -11.62 4.89
CA ALA A 118 20.90 -11.68 6.36
C ALA A 118 19.47 -12.00 6.82
N SER A 119 19.32 -12.73 7.93
CA SER A 119 18.01 -13.05 8.53
C SER A 119 17.25 -11.78 8.89
N LEU A 120 15.92 -11.79 8.71
CA LEU A 120 15.04 -10.69 9.12
C LEU A 120 14.79 -10.68 10.65
N GLU A 121 15.34 -11.67 11.36
CA GLU A 121 15.37 -11.76 12.80
C GLU A 121 16.72 -11.21 13.28
N GLU A 122 16.71 -9.92 13.62
CA GLU A 122 17.61 -9.26 14.58
C GLU A 122 16.76 -8.34 15.47
#